data_AF-A0A085Z691-F1
#
_entry.id   AF-A0A085Z691-F1
#
_cell.length_a   1.000
_cell.length_b   1.000
_cell.length_c   1.000
_cell.angle_alpha   90.00
_cell.angle_beta   90.00
_cell.angle_gamma   90.00
#
_symmetry.space_group_name_H-M   'P 1'
#
loop_
_entity.id
_entity.type
_entity.pdbx_description
1 polymer ?
#
loop_
_entity_poly.entity_id
_entity_poly.type
_entity_poly.pdbx_seq_one_letter_code
_entity_poly.pdbx_strand_id
1 'polypeptide(L)'
;MVDENGCAIGLPTLPNVPIEEPKTDCERLKEKTDDPAIKHKMDSIKKRVTIDHDVHETSVIVEKFKGKISYSITQSSPNYQADGTMRSENPIGSYDIAGMHNHPSGLPIFSYPDMVTFYKHYKLLEPFRKNEFSMFLFNYNGTSYALRMQDLTALDTLFYGLDLDTKQGVALAEKTVLEIYETEGKLNTKQNYTADMAEKMLMKVLNTKDFGSGNSVFLYQYENSQWKKLTLNPDGTIQKIPCPQP
;
A
#
# COMPACT_ATOMS: atom_id res chain seq x y z
N MET A 1 -18.96 34.70 23.20
CA MET A 1 -18.53 35.01 24.57
C MET A 1 -17.01 35.13 24.53
N VAL A 2 -16.46 36.24 24.99
CA VAL A 2 -15.01 36.43 25.17
C VAL A 2 -14.76 36.60 26.67
N ASP A 3 -13.57 36.24 27.16
CA ASP A 3 -13.22 36.46 28.56
C ASP A 3 -12.90 37.93 28.84
N GLU A 4 -12.60 38.24 30.09
CA GLU A 4 -12.24 39.58 30.57
C GLU A 4 -11.00 40.18 29.90
N ASN A 5 -10.25 39.40 29.11
CA ASN A 5 -9.10 39.82 28.33
C ASN A 5 -9.35 39.81 26.81
N GLY A 6 -10.59 39.60 26.37
CA GLY A 6 -10.98 39.62 24.95
C GLY A 6 -10.65 38.33 24.18
N CYS A 7 -10.26 37.24 24.85
CA CYS A 7 -10.04 35.94 24.21
C CYS A 7 -11.37 35.22 24.00
N ALA A 8 -11.58 34.63 22.80
CA ALA A 8 -12.77 33.85 22.50
C ALA A 8 -12.92 32.65 23.45
N ILE A 9 -13.97 32.66 24.28
CA ILE A 9 -14.33 31.53 25.13
C ILE A 9 -14.95 30.46 24.23
N GLY A 10 -14.30 29.31 24.16
CA GLY A 10 -14.82 28.11 23.51
C GLY A 10 -14.50 28.01 22.02
N LEU A 11 -13.22 27.94 21.66
CA LEU A 11 -12.86 27.17 20.47
C LEU A 11 -13.32 25.72 20.73
N PRO A 12 -14.06 25.08 19.81
CA PRO A 12 -14.30 23.66 19.89
C PRO A 12 -12.92 22.99 19.89
N THR A 13 -12.49 22.48 21.03
CA THR A 13 -11.31 21.61 21.07
C THR A 13 -11.63 20.45 20.16
N LEU A 14 -10.78 20.21 19.15
CA LEU A 14 -10.84 19.00 18.34
C LEU A 14 -11.09 17.81 19.28
N PRO A 15 -11.94 16.84 18.89
CA PRO A 15 -12.16 15.64 19.69
C PRO A 15 -10.82 15.12 20.18
N ASN A 16 -10.70 14.84 21.47
CA ASN A 16 -9.46 14.42 22.12
C ASN A 16 -9.09 13.03 21.58
N VAL A 17 -8.52 12.99 20.36
CA VAL A 17 -8.01 11.77 19.75
C VAL A 17 -6.79 11.37 20.59
N PRO A 18 -6.73 10.13 21.11
CA PRO A 18 -5.58 9.69 21.88
C PRO A 18 -4.31 9.95 21.09
N ILE A 19 -3.34 10.61 21.72
CA ILE A 19 -1.98 10.71 21.16
C ILE A 19 -1.44 9.28 21.18
N GLU A 20 -1.44 8.62 20.03
CA GLU A 20 -0.79 7.32 19.90
C GLU A 20 0.72 7.48 20.09
N GLU A 21 1.32 6.58 20.86
CA GLU A 21 2.76 6.54 21.00
C GLU A 21 3.43 6.38 19.62
N PRO A 22 4.60 7.01 19.41
CA PRO A 22 5.32 6.90 18.15
C PRO A 22 5.79 5.46 17.93
N LYS A 23 5.13 4.77 16.99
CA LYS A 23 5.50 3.43 16.53
C LYS A 23 6.22 3.47 15.21
N THR A 24 7.26 2.65 15.08
CA THR A 24 7.97 2.33 13.84
C THR A 24 7.07 1.58 12.87
N ASP A 25 7.42 1.60 11.57
CA ASP A 25 6.70 0.82 10.55
C ASP A 25 6.66 -0.68 10.87
N CYS A 26 7.76 -1.21 11.41
CA CYS A 26 7.86 -2.61 11.78
C CYS A 26 6.89 -2.99 12.90
N GLU A 27 6.76 -2.17 13.94
CA GLU A 27 5.78 -2.38 15.01
C GLU A 27 4.36 -2.33 14.46
N ARG A 28 4.07 -1.38 13.54
CA ARG A 28 2.73 -1.24 12.94
C ARG A 28 2.36 -2.38 12.01
N LEU A 29 3.32 -2.94 11.29
CA LEU A 29 3.11 -4.14 10.47
C LEU A 29 2.90 -5.36 11.36
N LYS A 30 3.72 -5.52 12.41
CA LYS A 30 3.59 -6.59 13.41
C LYS A 30 2.22 -6.55 14.08
N GLU A 31 1.78 -5.40 14.58
CA GLU A 31 0.47 -5.23 15.23
C GLU A 31 -0.68 -5.68 14.32
N LYS A 32 -0.63 -5.37 13.02
CA LYS A 32 -1.65 -5.82 12.06
C LYS A 32 -1.59 -7.32 11.80
N THR A 33 -0.39 -7.88 11.73
CA THR A 33 -0.20 -9.33 11.51
C THR A 33 -0.54 -10.14 12.76
N ASP A 34 -0.41 -9.55 13.96
CA ASP A 34 -0.73 -10.19 15.23
C ASP A 34 -2.20 -9.95 15.67
N ASP A 35 -2.86 -8.90 15.17
CA ASP A 35 -4.28 -8.66 15.41
C ASP A 35 -5.12 -9.82 14.83
N PRO A 36 -5.88 -10.57 15.65
CA PRO A 36 -6.59 -11.75 15.18
C PRO A 36 -7.62 -11.46 14.09
N ALA A 37 -8.27 -10.29 14.12
CA ALA A 37 -9.31 -9.92 13.18
C ALA A 37 -8.70 -9.60 11.80
N ILE A 38 -7.60 -8.84 11.79
CA ILE A 38 -6.86 -8.50 10.57
C ILE A 38 -6.12 -9.73 10.02
N LYS A 39 -5.45 -10.51 10.89
CA LYS A 39 -4.74 -11.73 10.52
C LYS A 39 -5.63 -12.73 9.81
N HIS A 40 -6.83 -12.97 10.32
CA HIS A 40 -7.78 -13.88 9.68
C HIS A 40 -8.13 -13.44 8.24
N LYS A 41 -8.21 -12.13 7.97
CA LYS A 41 -8.42 -11.61 6.62
C LYS A 41 -7.19 -11.75 5.72
N MET A 42 -5.99 -11.47 6.23
CA MET A 42 -4.73 -11.71 5.51
C MET A 42 -4.61 -13.19 5.09
N ASP A 43 -4.84 -14.10 6.04
CA ASP A 43 -4.78 -15.55 5.80
C ASP A 43 -5.85 -15.98 4.77
N SER A 44 -7.06 -15.40 4.85
CA SER A 44 -8.13 -15.68 3.89
C SER A 44 -7.79 -15.23 2.47
N ILE A 45 -7.18 -14.05 2.28
CA ILE A 45 -6.78 -13.57 0.94
C ILE A 45 -5.62 -14.40 0.41
N LYS A 46 -4.63 -14.71 1.26
CA LYS A 46 -3.51 -15.56 0.89
C LYS A 46 -3.96 -16.95 0.43
N LYS A 47 -4.87 -17.58 1.19
CA LYS A 47 -5.43 -18.90 0.87
C LYS A 47 -6.05 -18.94 -0.53
N ARG A 48 -6.76 -17.87 -0.93
CA ARG A 48 -7.41 -17.80 -2.25
C ARG A 48 -6.43 -18.02 -3.39
N VAL A 49 -5.25 -17.41 -3.35
CA VAL A 49 -4.27 -17.52 -4.44
C VAL A 49 -3.29 -18.68 -4.30
N THR A 50 -3.02 -19.16 -3.09
CA THR A 50 -2.03 -20.24 -2.88
C THR A 50 -2.62 -21.64 -2.78
N ILE A 51 -3.86 -21.77 -2.31
CA ILE A 51 -4.52 -23.08 -2.05
C ILE A 51 -5.73 -23.24 -2.96
N ASP A 52 -6.62 -22.25 -2.99
CA ASP A 52 -7.87 -22.36 -3.75
C ASP A 52 -7.65 -22.06 -5.25
N HIS A 53 -6.49 -21.47 -5.60
CA HIS A 53 -6.14 -21.02 -6.95
C HIS A 53 -7.23 -20.16 -7.62
N ASP A 54 -7.84 -19.29 -6.81
CA ASP A 54 -8.80 -18.29 -7.27
C ASP A 54 -8.14 -17.43 -8.36
N VAL A 55 -8.81 -17.31 -9.51
CA VAL A 55 -8.35 -16.54 -10.67
C VAL A 55 -8.78 -15.07 -10.59
N HIS A 56 -9.50 -14.68 -9.54
CA HIS A 56 -9.98 -13.32 -9.33
C HIS A 56 -9.05 -12.57 -8.37
N GLU A 57 -8.88 -11.28 -8.65
CA GLU A 57 -8.32 -10.37 -7.67
C GLU A 57 -9.42 -10.01 -6.68
N THR A 58 -9.14 -10.21 -5.40
CA THR A 58 -9.97 -9.78 -4.28
C THR A 58 -9.21 -8.71 -3.53
N SER A 59 -9.87 -7.60 -3.24
CA SER A 59 -9.33 -6.56 -2.39
C SER A 59 -10.22 -6.32 -1.16
N VAL A 60 -9.59 -6.08 -0.03
CA VAL A 60 -10.20 -5.85 1.27
C VAL A 60 -9.66 -4.55 1.84
N ILE A 61 -10.55 -3.62 2.16
CA ILE A 61 -10.23 -2.43 2.95
C ILE A 61 -10.64 -2.67 4.39
N VAL A 62 -9.74 -2.35 5.31
CA VAL A 62 -9.94 -2.43 6.75
C VAL A 62 -10.04 -1.02 7.29
N GLU A 63 -11.20 -0.66 7.81
CA GLU A 63 -11.44 0.63 8.45
C GLU A 63 -11.44 0.46 9.97
N LYS A 64 -10.90 1.45 10.69
CA LYS A 64 -11.00 1.53 12.15
C LYS A 64 -11.68 2.84 12.52
N PHE A 65 -12.86 2.78 13.13
CA PHE A 65 -13.57 3.97 13.61
C PHE A 65 -14.04 3.77 15.04
N LYS A 66 -13.66 4.68 15.96
CA LYS A 66 -13.99 4.60 17.39
C LYS A 66 -13.69 3.24 18.02
N GLY A 67 -12.54 2.65 17.67
CA GLY A 67 -12.08 1.35 18.16
C GLY A 67 -12.76 0.13 17.52
N LYS A 68 -13.75 0.32 16.64
CA LYS A 68 -14.39 -0.77 15.90
C LYS A 68 -13.68 -0.96 14.55
N ILE A 69 -13.47 -2.22 14.18
CA ILE A 69 -12.93 -2.61 12.88
C ILE A 69 -14.09 -3.06 11.98
N SER A 70 -14.10 -2.57 10.75
CA SER A 70 -15.02 -2.98 9.68
C SER A 70 -14.25 -3.33 8.41
N TYR A 71 -14.93 -4.03 7.50
CA TYR A 71 -14.33 -4.53 6.25
C TYR A 71 -15.22 -4.22 5.06
N SER A 72 -14.61 -3.74 3.98
CA SER A 72 -15.20 -3.67 2.65
C SER A 72 -14.45 -4.64 1.74
N ILE A 73 -15.17 -5.46 0.98
CA ILE A 73 -14.58 -6.50 0.12
C ILE A 73 -15.10 -6.30 -1.29
N THR A 74 -14.19 -6.17 -2.25
CA THR A 74 -14.53 -6.18 -3.68
C THR A 74 -13.76 -7.29 -4.36
N GLN A 75 -14.40 -7.94 -5.32
CA GLN A 75 -13.80 -8.98 -6.14
C GLN A 75 -13.93 -8.55 -7.61
N SER A 76 -12.82 -8.53 -8.32
CA SER A 76 -12.82 -8.23 -9.75
C SER A 76 -13.47 -9.35 -10.53
N SER A 77 -14.01 -9.03 -11.71
CA SER A 77 -14.21 -10.06 -12.73
C SER A 77 -12.84 -10.58 -13.20
N PRO A 78 -12.73 -11.81 -13.73
CA PRO A 78 -11.46 -12.44 -14.10
C PRO A 78 -10.83 -11.86 -15.39
N ASN A 79 -11.13 -10.61 -15.73
CA ASN A 79 -10.62 -9.97 -16.93
C ASN A 79 -9.29 -9.29 -16.64
N TYR A 80 -8.24 -9.83 -17.25
CA TYR A 80 -6.92 -9.19 -17.30
C TYR A 80 -6.98 -7.91 -18.13
N GLN A 81 -6.25 -6.89 -17.69
CA GLN A 81 -5.84 -5.82 -18.58
C GLN A 81 -4.85 -6.38 -19.62
N ALA A 82 -4.71 -5.69 -20.76
CA ALA A 82 -3.85 -6.13 -21.87
C ALA A 82 -2.37 -6.27 -21.48
N ASP A 83 -1.98 -5.72 -20.34
CA ASP A 83 -0.63 -5.74 -19.77
C ASP A 83 -0.41 -6.83 -18.69
N GLY A 84 -1.42 -7.67 -18.43
CA GLY A 84 -1.35 -8.74 -17.45
C GLY A 84 -1.65 -8.31 -16.01
N THR A 85 -2.08 -7.06 -15.78
CA THR A 85 -2.56 -6.59 -14.47
C THR A 85 -4.05 -6.91 -14.28
N MET A 86 -4.48 -7.06 -13.02
CA MET A 86 -5.89 -7.16 -12.64
C MET A 86 -6.27 -5.92 -11.81
N ARG A 87 -7.57 -5.61 -11.73
CA ARG A 87 -8.07 -4.47 -10.95
C ARG A 87 -9.27 -4.84 -10.12
N SER A 88 -9.19 -4.53 -8.84
CA SER A 88 -10.34 -4.40 -7.96
C SER A 88 -10.41 -2.97 -7.42
N GLU A 89 -11.47 -2.24 -7.79
CA GLU A 89 -11.72 -0.90 -7.23
C GLU A 89 -12.51 -1.04 -5.93
N ASN A 90 -11.91 -0.65 -4.81
CA ASN A 90 -12.57 -0.64 -3.53
C ASN A 90 -13.05 0.78 -3.16
N PRO A 91 -14.17 0.93 -2.44
CA PRO A 91 -14.49 2.18 -1.77
C PRO A 91 -13.41 2.45 -0.70
N ILE A 92 -12.74 3.57 -0.86
CA ILE A 92 -11.64 4.02 0.02
C ILE A 92 -12.18 5.05 1.01
N GLY A 93 -11.78 4.92 2.28
CA GLY A 93 -12.29 5.72 3.39
C GLY A 93 -11.20 6.55 4.05
N SER A 94 -11.57 7.63 4.74
CA SER A 94 -10.61 8.46 5.48
C SER A 94 -10.14 7.80 6.78
N TYR A 95 -10.80 6.72 7.22
CA TYR A 95 -10.50 5.98 8.44
C TYR A 95 -9.83 4.62 8.20
N ASP A 96 -9.39 4.35 6.97
CA ASP A 96 -8.73 3.10 6.61
C ASP A 96 -7.42 2.93 7.39
N ILE A 97 -7.16 1.70 7.83
CA ILE A 97 -5.91 1.29 8.49
C ILE A 97 -5.15 0.23 7.70
N ALA A 98 -5.81 -0.43 6.75
CA ALA A 98 -5.14 -1.30 5.80
C ALA A 98 -5.93 -1.44 4.50
N GLY A 99 -5.21 -1.51 3.38
CA GLY A 99 -5.71 -2.10 2.14
C GLY A 99 -5.03 -3.45 1.93
N MET A 100 -5.72 -4.44 1.39
CA MET A 100 -5.16 -5.76 1.12
C MET A 100 -5.69 -6.26 -0.21
N HIS A 101 -4.85 -6.82 -1.08
CA HIS A 101 -5.33 -7.50 -2.27
C HIS A 101 -4.46 -8.68 -2.67
N ASN A 102 -4.90 -9.45 -3.67
CA ASN A 102 -4.14 -10.56 -4.19
C ASN A 102 -3.87 -10.47 -5.68
N HIS A 103 -2.68 -10.92 -6.11
CA HIS A 103 -2.43 -11.20 -7.52
C HIS A 103 -2.55 -12.71 -7.77
N PRO A 104 -3.61 -13.16 -8.47
CA PRO A 104 -3.85 -14.58 -8.73
C PRO A 104 -2.92 -15.15 -9.83
N SER A 105 -2.31 -14.29 -10.64
CA SER A 105 -1.26 -14.64 -11.59
C SER A 105 -0.46 -13.38 -12.00
N GLY A 106 0.42 -13.48 -12.98
CA GLY A 106 1.09 -12.32 -13.58
C GLY A 106 2.28 -11.82 -12.76
N LEU A 107 2.31 -10.51 -12.50
CA LEU A 107 3.40 -9.83 -11.80
C LEU A 107 3.31 -10.04 -10.27
N PRO A 108 4.22 -10.77 -9.61
CA PRO A 108 4.10 -11.09 -8.19
C PRO A 108 4.66 -9.98 -7.27
N ILE A 109 4.31 -8.72 -7.54
CA ILE A 109 4.67 -7.53 -6.76
C ILE A 109 3.65 -6.42 -7.05
N PHE A 110 3.64 -5.34 -6.26
CA PHE A 110 2.78 -4.18 -6.50
C PHE A 110 3.02 -3.60 -7.92
N SER A 111 1.95 -3.58 -8.69
CA SER A 111 1.88 -3.09 -10.05
C SER A 111 1.72 -1.58 -10.11
N TYR A 112 1.84 -0.98 -11.30
CA TYR A 112 1.70 0.47 -11.46
C TYR A 112 0.29 0.99 -11.06
N PRO A 113 -0.85 0.30 -11.31
CA PRO A 113 -2.16 0.70 -10.78
C PRO A 113 -2.22 0.63 -9.26
N ASP A 114 -1.52 -0.34 -8.65
CA ASP A 114 -1.46 -0.44 -7.19
C ASP A 114 -0.79 0.79 -6.58
N MET A 115 0.27 1.32 -7.22
CA MET A 115 0.95 2.52 -6.73
C MET A 115 0.07 3.77 -6.80
N VAL A 116 -0.76 3.90 -7.85
CA VAL A 116 -1.75 4.98 -7.94
C VAL A 116 -2.83 4.83 -6.87
N THR A 117 -3.32 3.61 -6.67
CA THR A 117 -4.30 3.28 -5.62
C THR A 117 -3.75 3.56 -4.23
N PHE A 118 -2.51 3.15 -3.97
CA PHE A 118 -1.78 3.39 -2.73
C PHE A 118 -1.69 4.89 -2.41
N TYR A 119 -1.28 5.70 -3.38
CA TYR A 119 -1.25 7.15 -3.22
C TYR A 119 -2.65 7.73 -2.96
N LYS A 120 -3.66 7.30 -3.72
CA LYS A 120 -5.04 7.76 -3.57
C LYS A 120 -5.59 7.51 -2.16
N HIS A 121 -5.33 6.32 -1.59
CA HIS A 121 -5.65 6.05 -0.19
C HIS A 121 -5.02 7.09 0.73
N TYR A 122 -3.70 7.27 0.66
CA TYR A 122 -2.97 8.19 1.53
C TYR A 122 -3.44 9.65 1.43
N LYS A 123 -3.96 10.09 0.29
CA LYS A 123 -4.51 11.45 0.14
C LYS A 123 -5.83 11.65 0.87
N LEU A 124 -6.64 10.60 0.98
CA LEU A 124 -7.96 10.67 1.63
C LEU A 124 -7.93 10.36 3.12
N LEU A 125 -6.88 9.69 3.60
CA LEU A 125 -6.73 9.38 5.02
C LEU A 125 -6.68 10.64 5.89
N GLU A 126 -7.37 10.56 7.02
CA GLU A 126 -7.16 11.50 8.13
C GLU A 126 -5.68 11.50 8.56
N PRO A 127 -5.11 12.63 9.00
CA PRO A 127 -3.68 12.73 9.31
C PRO A 127 -3.18 11.65 10.28
N PHE A 128 -3.96 11.30 11.31
CA PHE A 128 -3.59 10.27 12.28
C PHE A 128 -3.64 8.84 11.69
N ARG A 129 -4.43 8.60 10.63
CA ARG A 129 -4.52 7.30 9.95
C ARG A 129 -3.39 7.06 8.95
N LYS A 130 -2.81 8.12 8.37
CA LYS A 130 -1.62 8.01 7.50
C LYS A 130 -0.49 7.24 8.18
N ASN A 131 -0.28 7.51 9.47
CA ASN A 131 0.73 6.81 10.25
C ASN A 131 0.39 5.34 10.48
N GLU A 132 -0.87 4.93 10.50
CA GLU A 132 -1.27 3.52 10.69
C GLU A 132 -1.39 2.73 9.38
N PHE A 133 -1.73 3.37 8.26
CA PHE A 133 -2.14 2.66 7.05
C PHE A 133 -1.02 1.83 6.39
N SER A 134 -1.33 0.60 6.00
CA SER A 134 -0.44 -0.25 5.21
C SER A 134 -1.22 -0.88 4.06
N MET A 135 -0.61 -0.99 2.89
CA MET A 135 -1.20 -1.77 1.79
C MET A 135 -0.50 -3.11 1.70
N PHE A 136 -1.25 -4.21 1.70
CA PHE A 136 -0.74 -5.58 1.67
C PHE A 136 -1.06 -6.25 0.34
N LEU A 137 -0.13 -7.05 -0.16
CA LEU A 137 -0.29 -7.83 -1.37
C LEU A 137 0.03 -9.30 -1.08
N PHE A 138 -0.82 -10.20 -1.57
CA PHE A 138 -0.64 -11.66 -1.48
C PHE A 138 -0.61 -12.28 -2.88
N ASN A 139 0.47 -12.98 -3.22
CA ASN A 139 0.67 -13.47 -4.59
C ASN A 139 0.46 -14.99 -4.70
N TYR A 140 0.07 -15.43 -5.90
CA TYR A 140 -0.06 -16.84 -6.28
C TYR A 140 1.16 -17.71 -5.98
N ASN A 141 2.37 -17.13 -5.97
CA ASN A 141 3.61 -17.84 -5.66
C ASN A 141 3.90 -17.95 -4.14
N GLY A 142 2.96 -17.54 -3.28
CA GLY A 142 3.07 -17.63 -1.82
C GLY A 142 3.77 -16.45 -1.15
N THR A 143 4.36 -15.54 -1.92
CA THR A 143 4.98 -14.32 -1.38
C THR A 143 3.91 -13.35 -0.87
N SER A 144 4.27 -12.56 0.15
CA SER A 144 3.40 -11.52 0.71
C SER A 144 4.23 -10.27 0.95
N TYR A 145 3.68 -9.12 0.58
CA TYR A 145 4.35 -7.84 0.68
C TYR A 145 3.48 -6.81 1.41
N ALA A 146 4.12 -5.76 1.90
CA ALA A 146 3.46 -4.57 2.40
C ALA A 146 4.15 -3.30 1.90
N LEU A 147 3.36 -2.27 1.60
CA LEU A 147 3.81 -0.90 1.36
C LEU A 147 3.47 -0.01 2.55
N ARG A 148 4.40 0.88 2.88
CA ARG A 148 4.28 1.95 3.86
C ARG A 148 4.79 3.25 3.26
N MET A 149 4.08 4.34 3.52
CA MET A 149 4.52 5.68 3.13
C MET A 149 5.22 6.35 4.31
N GLN A 150 6.40 6.87 4.08
CA GLN A 150 7.17 7.66 5.02
C GLN A 150 7.08 9.16 4.72
N ASP A 151 7.08 9.52 3.43
CA ASP A 151 7.00 10.91 2.97
C ASP A 151 6.19 10.98 1.66
N LEU A 152 5.11 11.76 1.67
CA LEU A 152 4.22 11.94 0.52
C LEU A 152 4.76 12.93 -0.52
N THR A 153 5.76 13.75 -0.19
CA THR A 153 6.18 14.90 -1.00
C THR A 153 6.53 14.52 -2.44
N ALA A 154 7.24 13.41 -2.63
CA ALA A 154 7.62 12.94 -3.96
C ALA A 154 6.40 12.55 -4.81
N LEU A 155 5.43 11.82 -4.23
CA LEU A 155 4.22 11.43 -4.96
C LEU A 155 3.25 12.60 -5.14
N ASP A 156 3.18 13.53 -4.18
CA ASP A 156 2.44 14.78 -4.35
C ASP A 156 2.95 15.58 -5.55
N THR A 157 4.28 15.56 -5.77
CA THR A 157 4.91 16.17 -6.95
C THR A 157 4.60 15.37 -8.22
N LEU A 158 4.75 14.04 -8.17
CA LEU A 158 4.51 13.14 -9.31
C LEU A 158 3.09 13.26 -9.86
N PHE A 159 2.10 13.38 -8.98
CA PHE A 159 0.69 13.46 -9.35
C PHE A 159 0.14 14.89 -9.33
N TYR A 160 1.00 15.91 -9.29
CA TYR A 160 0.59 17.31 -9.26
C TYR A 160 -0.26 17.67 -10.49
N GLY A 161 -1.43 18.26 -10.26
CA GLY A 161 -2.34 18.69 -11.32
C GLY A 161 -3.21 17.59 -11.93
N LEU A 162 -3.12 16.34 -11.43
CA LEU A 162 -4.00 15.25 -11.86
C LEU A 162 -5.23 15.15 -10.96
N ASP A 163 -6.41 14.99 -11.58
CA ASP A 163 -7.67 14.77 -10.88
C ASP A 163 -7.95 13.26 -10.71
N LEU A 164 -7.49 12.69 -9.59
CA LEU A 164 -7.64 11.26 -9.28
C LEU A 164 -9.07 10.83 -8.92
N ASP A 165 -10.03 11.76 -8.90
CA ASP A 165 -11.46 11.45 -8.72
C ASP A 165 -12.17 11.22 -10.06
N THR A 166 -11.49 11.48 -11.18
CA THR A 166 -12.00 11.21 -12.53
C THR A 166 -11.33 9.99 -13.17
N LYS A 167 -12.05 9.29 -14.05
CA LYS A 167 -11.48 8.17 -14.83
C LYS A 167 -10.28 8.63 -15.67
N GLN A 168 -10.35 9.84 -16.23
CA GLN A 168 -9.29 10.41 -17.06
C GLN A 168 -8.04 10.69 -16.24
N GLY A 169 -8.16 11.32 -15.06
CA GLY A 169 -6.99 11.61 -14.23
C GLY A 169 -6.35 10.34 -13.65
N VAL A 170 -7.15 9.33 -13.28
CA VAL A 170 -6.62 8.01 -12.89
C VAL A 170 -5.86 7.36 -14.05
N ALA A 171 -6.42 7.33 -15.26
CA ALA A 171 -5.75 6.75 -16.43
C ALA A 171 -4.44 7.48 -16.77
N LEU A 172 -4.39 8.81 -16.62
CA LEU A 172 -3.16 9.59 -16.80
C LEU A 172 -2.12 9.27 -15.72
N ALA A 173 -2.52 9.21 -14.45
CA ALA A 173 -1.64 8.85 -13.35
C ALA A 173 -1.04 7.45 -13.53
N GLU A 174 -1.87 6.49 -13.91
CA GLU A 174 -1.46 5.13 -14.23
C GLU A 174 -0.48 5.07 -15.39
N LYS A 175 -0.74 5.82 -16.47
CA LYS A 175 0.19 5.93 -17.59
C LYS A 175 1.54 6.51 -17.14
N THR A 176 1.54 7.57 -16.33
CA THR A 176 2.76 8.17 -15.79
C THR A 176 3.57 7.16 -14.97
N VAL A 177 2.92 6.39 -14.09
CA VAL A 177 3.64 5.37 -13.30
C VAL A 177 4.10 4.21 -14.17
N LEU A 178 3.29 3.78 -15.16
CA LEU A 178 3.66 2.73 -16.12
C LEU A 178 4.95 3.11 -16.87
N GLU A 179 5.06 4.36 -17.35
CA GLU A 179 6.27 4.84 -18.03
C GLU A 179 7.52 4.71 -17.14
N ILE A 180 7.41 4.96 -15.83
CA ILE A 180 8.51 4.75 -14.87
C ILE A 180 8.81 3.26 -14.69
N TYR A 181 7.79 2.41 -14.60
CA TYR A 181 7.97 0.95 -14.52
C TYR A 181 8.69 0.39 -15.75
N GLU A 182 8.33 0.84 -16.95
CA GLU A 182 8.95 0.42 -18.20
C GLU A 182 10.38 0.94 -18.35
N THR A 183 10.62 2.22 -18.02
CA THR A 183 11.92 2.87 -18.22
C THR A 183 12.93 2.51 -17.14
N GLU A 184 12.54 2.57 -15.87
CA GLU A 184 13.45 2.39 -14.72
C GLU A 184 13.39 0.95 -14.20
N GLY A 185 12.18 0.41 -14.05
CA GLY A 185 11.96 -0.97 -13.64
C GLY A 185 12.32 -1.99 -14.72
N LYS A 186 12.31 -1.60 -16.00
CA LYS A 186 12.38 -2.51 -17.16
C LYS A 186 11.22 -3.50 -17.18
N LEU A 187 10.01 -3.02 -16.83
CA LEU A 187 8.79 -3.80 -16.95
C LEU A 187 8.62 -4.28 -18.40
N ASN A 188 8.39 -5.58 -18.56
CA ASN A 188 8.03 -6.23 -19.81
C ASN A 188 6.78 -7.06 -19.56
N THR A 189 5.63 -6.60 -20.04
CA THR A 189 4.31 -7.21 -19.81
C THR A 189 4.19 -8.63 -20.39
N LYS A 190 5.12 -9.05 -21.25
CA LYS A 190 5.17 -10.41 -21.83
C LYS A 190 6.10 -11.35 -21.07
N GLN A 191 6.78 -10.86 -20.04
CA GLN A 191 7.75 -11.63 -19.27
C GLN A 191 7.08 -12.31 -18.08
N ASN A 192 7.43 -13.57 -17.85
CA ASN A 192 7.08 -14.26 -16.61
C ASN A 192 8.06 -13.84 -15.51
N TYR A 193 7.58 -13.08 -14.52
CA TYR A 193 8.39 -12.59 -13.42
C TYR A 193 8.49 -13.62 -12.29
N THR A 194 9.72 -13.90 -11.85
CA THR A 194 9.94 -14.50 -10.53
C THR A 194 9.78 -13.44 -9.44
N ALA A 195 9.68 -13.87 -8.17
CA ALA A 195 9.66 -12.94 -7.04
C ALA A 195 10.90 -12.03 -7.02
N ASP A 196 12.11 -12.60 -7.17
CA ASP A 196 13.36 -11.81 -7.19
C ASP A 196 13.40 -10.79 -8.34
N MET A 197 12.93 -11.17 -9.53
CA MET A 197 12.86 -10.26 -10.67
C MET A 197 11.87 -9.11 -10.42
N ALA A 198 10.71 -9.42 -9.85
CA ALA A 198 9.68 -8.44 -9.55
C ALA A 198 10.10 -7.50 -8.39
N GLU A 199 10.74 -8.04 -7.35
CA GLU A 199 11.34 -7.26 -6.27
C GLU A 199 12.39 -6.29 -6.83
N LYS A 200 13.33 -6.75 -7.68
CA LYS A 200 14.35 -5.88 -8.30
C LYS A 200 13.75 -4.79 -9.17
N MET A 201 12.72 -5.13 -9.95
CA MET A 201 12.00 -4.17 -10.79
C MET A 201 11.36 -3.08 -9.93
N LEU A 202 10.55 -3.46 -8.93
CA LEU A 202 9.87 -2.48 -8.08
C LEU A 202 10.86 -1.67 -7.25
N MET A 203 11.90 -2.30 -6.69
CA MET A 203 12.89 -1.57 -5.91
C MET A 203 13.64 -0.52 -6.75
N LYS A 204 13.89 -0.77 -8.04
CA LYS A 204 14.43 0.27 -8.94
C LYS A 204 13.44 1.43 -9.09
N VAL A 205 12.16 1.14 -9.29
CA VAL A 205 11.10 2.17 -9.39
C VAL A 205 11.01 2.99 -8.09
N LEU A 206 10.98 2.36 -6.92
CA LEU A 206 10.88 3.08 -5.64
C LEU A 206 12.13 3.92 -5.32
N ASN A 207 13.26 3.64 -5.98
CA ASN A 207 14.52 4.41 -5.84
C ASN A 207 14.67 5.51 -6.90
N THR A 208 13.69 5.73 -7.78
CA THR A 208 13.70 6.90 -8.68
C THR A 208 13.40 8.18 -7.90
N LYS A 209 13.72 9.34 -8.48
CA LYS A 209 13.40 10.63 -7.87
C LYS A 209 11.89 10.85 -7.72
N ASP A 210 11.11 10.35 -8.67
CA ASP A 210 9.64 10.43 -8.68
C ASP A 210 9.01 9.71 -7.48
N PHE A 211 9.67 8.67 -6.97
CA PHE A 211 9.29 7.94 -5.75
C PHE A 211 10.16 8.29 -4.53
N GLY A 212 10.84 9.44 -4.54
CA GLY A 212 11.56 9.96 -3.37
C GLY A 212 12.89 9.26 -3.08
N SER A 213 13.51 8.66 -4.10
CA SER A 213 14.83 8.05 -4.04
C SER A 213 14.99 7.04 -2.89
N GLY A 214 13.97 6.19 -2.72
CA GLY A 214 13.96 5.15 -1.70
C GLY A 214 13.61 5.62 -0.29
N ASN A 215 13.23 6.90 -0.12
CA ASN A 215 12.89 7.48 1.19
C ASN A 215 11.39 7.74 1.40
N SER A 216 10.58 7.75 0.33
CA SER A 216 9.14 8.03 0.43
C SER A 216 8.30 6.79 0.65
N VAL A 217 8.57 5.70 -0.09
CA VAL A 217 7.80 4.46 -0.02
C VAL A 217 8.70 3.31 0.36
N PHE A 218 8.32 2.56 1.38
CA PHE A 218 9.04 1.38 1.83
C PHE A 218 8.27 0.11 1.48
N LEU A 219 9.00 -0.85 0.93
CA LEU A 219 8.52 -2.20 0.63
C LEU A 219 9.01 -3.18 1.69
N TYR A 220 8.10 -4.00 2.17
CA TYR A 220 8.38 -5.09 3.11
C TYR A 220 7.94 -6.41 2.52
N GLN A 221 8.67 -7.48 2.82
CA GLN A 221 8.29 -8.85 2.50
C GLN A 221 8.08 -9.63 3.79
N TYR A 222 7.04 -10.47 3.83
CA TYR A 222 6.80 -11.39 4.93
C TYR A 222 7.44 -12.75 4.63
N GLU A 223 8.39 -13.16 5.46
CA GLU A 223 9.11 -14.43 5.32
C GLU A 223 9.44 -15.00 6.71
N ASN A 224 9.28 -16.31 6.91
CA ASN A 224 9.59 -16.99 8.18
C ASN A 224 8.95 -16.33 9.40
N SER A 225 7.67 -15.97 9.27
CA SER A 225 6.88 -15.31 10.31
C SER A 225 7.38 -13.91 10.73
N GLN A 226 8.11 -13.23 9.84
CA GLN A 226 8.67 -11.91 10.12
C GLN A 226 8.63 -11.01 8.89
N TRP A 227 8.34 -9.73 9.10
CA TRP A 227 8.49 -8.70 8.08
C TRP A 227 9.97 -8.33 7.90
N LYS A 228 10.41 -8.19 6.66
CA LYS A 228 11.74 -7.72 6.30
C LYS A 228 11.61 -6.51 5.39
N LYS A 229 12.26 -5.39 5.73
CA LYS A 229 12.36 -4.23 4.85
C LYS A 229 13.29 -4.56 3.68
N LEU A 230 12.85 -4.29 2.47
CA LEU A 230 13.67 -4.46 1.27
C LEU A 230 14.45 -3.17 1.00
N THR A 231 15.74 -3.31 0.72
CA THR A 231 16.63 -2.21 0.33
C THR A 231 17.42 -2.61 -0.92
N LEU A 232 17.60 -1.65 -1.83
CA LEU A 232 18.39 -1.85 -3.05
C LEU A 232 19.84 -1.44 -2.78
N ASN A 233 20.76 -2.37 -2.92
CA ASN A 233 22.19 -2.09 -2.82
C ASN A 233 22.71 -1.41 -4.10
N PRO A 234 23.85 -0.69 -4.04
CA PRO A 234 24.46 -0.07 -5.22
C PRO A 234 24.82 -1.05 -6.34
N ASP A 235 25.04 -2.32 -6.03
CA ASP A 235 25.32 -3.39 -6.99
C ASP A 235 24.05 -3.98 -7.65
N GLY A 236 22.87 -3.46 -7.30
CA GLY A 236 21.58 -3.91 -7.80
C GLY A 236 21.01 -5.15 -7.10
N THR A 237 21.68 -5.65 -6.06
CA THR A 237 21.14 -6.72 -5.21
C THR A 237 20.12 -6.17 -4.21
N ILE A 238 19.20 -7.03 -3.75
CA ILE A 238 18.23 -6.67 -2.72
C ILE A 238 18.69 -7.24 -1.39
N GLN A 239 18.84 -6.36 -0.41
CA GLN A 239 19.01 -6.76 0.98
C GLN A 239 17.64 -6.79 1.68
N LYS A 240 17.45 -7.82 2.52
CA LYS A 240 16.23 -8.02 3.31
C LYS A 240 16.57 -7.84 4.78
N ILE A 241 16.24 -6.68 5.34
CA ILE A 241 16.56 -6.31 6.72
C ILE A 241 15.39 -6.74 7.62
N PRO A 242 15.57 -7.71 8.51
CA PRO A 242 14.50 -8.14 9.40
C PRO A 242 14.01 -6.99 10.29
N CYS A 243 12.69 -6.84 10.42
CA CYS A 243 12.11 -5.97 11.43
C CYS A 243 12.54 -6.44 12.82
N PRO A 244 12.95 -5.55 13.74
CA PRO A 244 13.32 -5.93 15.10
C PRO A 244 12.24 -6.81 15.74
N GLN A 245 12.65 -7.91 16.35
CA GLN A 245 11.78 -8.63 17.28
C GLN A 245 11.89 -7.95 18.64
N PRO A 246 10.79 -7.80 19.39
CA PRO A 246 10.84 -7.36 20.77
C PRO A 246 11.63 -8.33 21.66
#